data_AF-A0A6A8AC26-F1
#
_entry.id   AF-A0A6A8AC26-F1
#
_cell.length_a   1.000
_cell.length_b   1.000
_cell.length_c   1.000
_cell.angle_alpha   90.00
_cell.angle_beta   90.00
_cell.angle_gamma   90.00
#
_symmetry.space_group_name_H-M   'P 1'
#
loop_
_entity.id
_entity.type
_entity.pdbx_description
1 polymer ?
#
loop_
_entity_poly.entity_id
_entity_poly.type
_entity_poly.pdbx_seq_one_letter_code
_entity_poly.pdbx_strand_id
1 'polypeptide(L)'
;MAGKGGLFFKGNKPLTPGQVNDAGRALSDLWNRLLQPRNQTPLPFPPPPPGLEIIPQAEPKPADPPDTRTDECTGDCEDKDRCPEKTFCFNKTRFIGTSKERVYDSQLRVQETTMRTMSPTQVLNNRAQYKLLKRSGVEALPGVSQARDRVITSWQTRNPGQDWHSLGYEALHRLDMGAGGEPTGYYDMGDLNVNRSIGGSWPSKTTQLEQHARNLQANGCHLMTVKFDSSPACIADTIPQSYPE
;
A
#
# COMPACT_ATOMS: atom_id res chain seq x y z
N MET A 1 -54.67 -15.61 17.51
CA MET A 1 -54.28 -16.39 16.32
C MET A 1 -54.31 -15.43 15.13
N ALA A 2 -53.22 -14.73 14.83
CA ALA A 2 -52.07 -15.15 14.00
C ALA A 2 -52.44 -15.32 12.51
N GLY A 3 -51.98 -14.37 11.69
CA GLY A 3 -51.88 -14.47 10.24
C GLY A 3 -50.77 -13.54 9.75
N LYS A 4 -49.52 -14.02 9.75
CA LYS A 4 -48.33 -13.33 9.24
C LYS A 4 -48.23 -13.56 7.73
N GLY A 5 -48.18 -12.47 6.95
CA GLY A 5 -47.79 -12.51 5.54
C GLY A 5 -46.27 -12.45 5.40
N GLY A 6 -45.66 -13.53 4.89
CA GLY A 6 -44.25 -13.57 4.51
C GLY A 6 -44.11 -13.45 2.98
N LEU A 7 -43.39 -12.43 2.53
CA LEU A 7 -42.91 -12.30 1.15
C LEU A 7 -41.76 -13.29 0.93
N PHE A 8 -42.01 -14.36 0.18
CA PHE A 8 -40.98 -15.26 -0.35
C PHE A 8 -40.50 -14.75 -1.71
N PHE A 9 -39.23 -14.34 -1.80
CA PHE A 9 -38.54 -14.19 -3.08
C PHE A 9 -38.20 -15.59 -3.63
N LYS A 10 -38.93 -16.00 -4.67
CA LYS A 10 -38.62 -17.21 -5.45
C LYS A 10 -37.43 -16.93 -6.39
N GLY A 11 -36.39 -17.77 -6.26
CA GLY A 11 -35.61 -18.23 -7.40
C GLY A 11 -34.30 -17.51 -7.71
N ASN A 12 -33.25 -17.74 -6.90
CA ASN A 12 -31.88 -17.69 -7.40
C ASN A 12 -31.39 -19.13 -7.58
N LYS A 13 -31.37 -19.62 -8.82
CA LYS A 13 -30.62 -20.83 -9.15
C LYS A 13 -29.12 -20.51 -8.98
N PRO A 14 -28.33 -21.39 -8.32
CA PRO A 14 -26.89 -21.20 -8.27
C PRO A 14 -26.33 -21.20 -9.70
N LEU A 15 -25.44 -20.25 -9.97
CA LEU A 15 -24.76 -20.14 -11.25
C LEU A 15 -23.95 -21.41 -11.49
N THR A 16 -24.04 -21.94 -12.71
CA THR A 16 -23.21 -23.07 -13.12
C THR A 16 -21.74 -22.65 -13.18
N PRO A 17 -20.78 -23.59 -13.01
CA PRO A 17 -19.36 -23.27 -13.12
C PRO A 17 -18.98 -22.56 -14.44
N GLY A 18 -19.68 -22.85 -15.55
CA GLY A 18 -19.53 -22.13 -16.82
C GLY A 18 -19.91 -20.65 -16.72
N GLN A 19 -21.04 -20.34 -16.08
CA GLN A 19 -21.51 -18.95 -15.91
C GLN A 19 -20.62 -18.12 -14.98
N VAL A 20 -19.97 -18.76 -13.99
CA VAL A 20 -18.97 -18.09 -13.13
C VAL A 20 -17.72 -17.75 -13.93
N ASN A 21 -17.27 -18.64 -14.80
CA ASN A 21 -16.11 -18.42 -15.67
C ASN A 21 -16.38 -17.33 -16.73
N ASP A 22 -17.59 -17.29 -17.28
CA ASP A 22 -17.97 -16.29 -18.29
C ASP A 22 -18.16 -14.90 -17.66
N ALA A 23 -18.69 -14.82 -16.44
CA ALA A 23 -18.73 -13.56 -15.68
C ALA A 23 -17.32 -13.06 -15.31
N GLY A 24 -16.41 -13.97 -14.97
CA GLY A 24 -15.00 -13.65 -14.74
C GLY A 24 -14.29 -13.10 -15.99
N ARG A 25 -14.54 -13.70 -17.16
CA ARG A 25 -14.04 -13.19 -18.44
C ARG A 25 -14.64 -11.84 -18.80
N ALA A 26 -15.94 -11.66 -18.65
CA ALA A 26 -16.61 -10.39 -18.97
C ALA A 26 -16.08 -9.23 -18.11
N LEU A 27 -15.79 -9.47 -16.83
CA LEU A 27 -15.17 -8.48 -15.95
C LEU A 27 -13.71 -8.20 -16.33
N SER A 28 -12.95 -9.21 -16.74
CA SER A 28 -11.59 -9.07 -17.26
C SER A 28 -11.53 -8.28 -18.58
N ASP A 29 -12.48 -8.50 -19.48
CA ASP A 29 -12.57 -7.77 -20.76
C ASP A 29 -13.02 -6.32 -20.55
N LEU A 30 -13.92 -6.06 -19.60
CA LEU A 30 -14.29 -4.70 -19.20
C LEU A 30 -13.10 -3.97 -18.58
N TRP A 31 -12.29 -4.67 -17.78
CA TRP A 31 -11.07 -4.16 -17.16
C TRP A 31 -10.00 -3.79 -18.20
N ASN A 32 -9.77 -4.66 -19.19
CA ASN A 32 -8.85 -4.38 -20.29
C ASN A 32 -9.29 -3.18 -21.15
N ARG A 33 -10.60 -2.93 -21.28
CA ARG A 33 -11.11 -1.74 -21.99
C ARG A 33 -10.98 -0.44 -21.19
N LEU A 34 -11.04 -0.50 -19.86
CA LEU A 34 -10.95 0.69 -18.99
C LEU A 34 -9.50 1.10 -18.70
N LEU A 35 -8.55 0.18 -18.84
CA LEU A 35 -7.13 0.41 -18.55
C LEU A 35 -6.22 0.43 -19.77
N GLN A 36 -6.74 0.32 -21.00
CA GLN A 36 -5.90 0.61 -22.16
C GLN A 36 -5.50 2.09 -22.11
N PRO A 37 -4.20 2.43 -22.03
CA PRO A 37 -3.77 3.77 -22.34
C PRO A 37 -4.25 4.05 -23.76
N ARG A 38 -4.93 5.18 -23.98
CA ARG A 38 -5.14 5.71 -25.34
C ARG A 38 -3.78 5.65 -26.02
N ASN A 39 -3.68 4.97 -27.17
CA ASN A 39 -2.48 4.92 -28.00
C ASN A 39 -1.98 6.35 -28.25
N GLN A 40 -1.13 6.84 -27.36
CA GLN A 40 -0.30 7.99 -27.56
C GLN A 40 1.07 7.42 -27.76
N THR A 41 1.51 7.41 -29.01
CA THR A 41 2.91 7.29 -29.37
C THR A 41 3.70 8.21 -28.42
N PRO A 42 4.74 7.73 -27.72
CA PRO A 42 5.58 8.60 -26.92
C PRO A 42 6.11 9.72 -27.82
N LEU A 43 5.71 10.97 -27.56
CA LEU A 43 6.34 12.10 -28.23
C LEU A 43 7.79 12.16 -27.75
N PRO A 44 8.77 12.29 -28.67
CA PRO A 44 10.14 12.51 -28.27
C PRO A 44 10.22 13.81 -27.46
N PHE A 45 10.98 13.78 -26.35
CA PHE A 45 11.24 14.96 -25.55
C PHE A 45 11.80 16.09 -26.43
N PRO A 46 11.23 17.32 -26.40
CA PRO A 46 11.85 18.44 -27.08
C PRO A 46 13.21 18.74 -26.42
N PRO A 47 14.25 19.08 -27.20
CA PRO A 47 15.50 19.55 -26.63
C PRO A 47 15.27 20.84 -25.82
N PRO A 48 16.06 21.09 -24.76
CA PRO A 48 15.97 22.33 -24.01
C PRO A 48 16.21 23.53 -24.95
N PRO A 49 15.46 24.63 -24.80
CA PRO A 49 15.65 25.81 -25.63
C PRO A 49 17.04 26.41 -25.40
N PRO A 50 17.80 26.73 -26.46
CA PRO A 50 19.05 27.46 -26.32
C PRO A 50 18.78 28.94 -26.06
N GLY A 51 19.38 29.51 -25.02
CA GLY A 51 19.54 30.96 -24.85
C GLY A 51 18.58 31.65 -23.87
N LEU A 52 18.57 31.26 -22.58
CA LEU A 52 18.09 32.15 -21.53
C LEU A 52 19.26 32.97 -20.98
N GLU A 53 19.44 34.17 -21.53
CA GLU A 53 20.22 35.24 -20.93
C GLU A 53 19.61 35.65 -19.59
N ILE A 54 20.48 35.80 -18.59
CA ILE A 54 20.14 36.28 -17.25
C ILE A 54 19.81 37.78 -17.36
N ILE A 55 18.56 38.16 -17.12
CA ILE A 55 18.18 39.56 -16.93
C ILE A 55 18.23 39.87 -15.42
N PRO A 56 19.07 40.82 -14.96
CA PRO A 56 19.05 41.26 -13.56
C PRO A 56 17.82 42.12 -13.33
N GLN A 57 16.91 41.71 -12.42
CA GLN A 57 15.84 42.58 -11.97
C GLN A 57 16.19 43.26 -10.64
N ALA A 58 15.92 44.56 -10.62
CA ALA A 58 16.29 45.53 -9.61
C ALA A 58 15.47 45.42 -8.31
N GLU A 59 16.11 45.77 -7.19
CA GLU A 59 15.50 45.90 -5.86
C GLU A 59 14.55 47.11 -5.77
N PRO A 60 13.39 46.97 -5.09
CA PRO A 60 12.63 48.12 -4.58
C PRO A 60 12.96 48.42 -3.10
N LYS A 61 13.14 49.72 -2.81
CA LYS A 61 13.38 50.35 -1.48
C LYS A 61 12.14 50.32 -0.54
N PRO A 62 12.30 50.66 0.76
CA PRO A 62 11.47 50.18 1.88
C PRO A 62 10.33 51.12 2.29
N ALA A 63 9.38 50.58 3.06
CA ALA A 63 8.43 51.34 3.89
C ALA A 63 8.36 50.75 5.32
N ASP A 64 8.29 51.64 6.31
CA ASP A 64 8.47 51.44 7.77
C ASP A 64 7.21 50.92 8.53
N PRO A 65 7.37 50.42 9.80
CA PRO A 65 6.40 49.61 10.58
C PRO A 65 5.48 50.49 11.47
N PRO A 66 4.62 50.02 12.41
CA PRO A 66 4.28 48.65 12.89
C PRO A 66 2.75 48.37 13.02
N ASP A 67 2.35 47.11 13.23
CA ASP A 67 1.54 46.78 14.42
C ASP A 67 1.74 45.32 14.84
N THR A 68 2.05 45.20 16.13
CA THR A 68 2.23 44.00 16.93
C THR A 68 0.95 43.17 17.00
N ARG A 69 0.98 41.97 16.40
CA ARG A 69 0.27 40.84 16.98
C ARG A 69 1.09 39.57 16.81
N THR A 70 1.49 39.05 17.95
CA THR A 70 2.07 37.73 18.18
C THR A 70 1.38 36.67 17.33
N ASP A 71 2.15 35.91 16.56
CA ASP A 71 2.17 34.45 16.65
C ASP A 71 3.31 33.95 15.75
N GLU A 72 4.39 33.51 16.39
CA GLU A 72 5.43 32.71 15.76
C GLU A 72 4.83 31.41 15.25
N CYS A 73 4.53 31.34 13.95
CA CYS A 73 4.48 30.07 13.20
C CYS A 73 4.74 30.36 11.72
N THR A 74 5.99 30.60 11.36
CA THR A 74 6.44 30.62 9.97
C THR A 74 6.57 29.19 9.43
N GLY A 75 5.61 28.77 8.59
CA GLY A 75 5.85 27.85 7.47
C GLY A 75 5.67 26.34 7.70
N ASP A 76 6.09 25.79 8.84
CA ASP A 76 6.22 24.31 8.98
C ASP A 76 5.19 23.63 9.92
N CYS A 77 4.31 24.41 10.55
CA CYS A 77 3.39 23.89 11.57
C CYS A 77 2.02 23.47 10.99
N GLU A 78 1.56 24.06 9.88
CA GLU A 78 0.24 23.74 9.32
C GLU A 78 0.19 22.36 8.63
N ASP A 79 1.32 21.85 8.12
CA ASP A 79 1.32 20.63 7.32
C ASP A 79 1.27 19.34 8.15
N LYS A 80 1.81 19.33 9.37
CA LYS A 80 1.83 18.12 10.23
C LYS A 80 0.47 17.81 10.86
N ASP A 81 -0.27 18.84 11.25
CA ASP A 81 -1.63 18.66 11.78
C ASP A 81 -2.62 18.29 10.67
N ARG A 82 -2.36 18.78 9.45
CA ARG A 82 -3.16 18.47 8.26
C ARG A 82 -2.92 17.04 7.77
N CYS A 83 -1.67 16.56 7.78
CA CYS A 83 -1.31 15.24 7.29
C CYS A 83 -0.62 14.39 8.37
N PRO A 84 -1.36 14.00 9.43
CA PRO A 84 -0.77 13.32 10.59
C PRO A 84 -0.16 11.98 10.18
N GLU A 85 0.95 11.60 10.81
CA GLU A 85 1.53 10.26 10.62
C GLU A 85 0.80 9.23 11.48
N LYS A 86 0.52 8.04 10.92
CA LYS A 86 -0.04 6.91 11.66
C LYS A 86 0.99 5.80 11.86
N THR A 87 1.25 5.46 13.11
CA THR A 87 2.08 4.30 13.46
C THR A 87 1.26 3.00 13.45
N PHE A 88 1.82 1.95 12.85
CA PHE A 88 1.32 0.58 12.88
C PHE A 88 2.35 -0.32 13.56
N CYS A 89 1.94 -0.97 14.65
CA CYS A 89 2.84 -1.83 15.43
C CYS A 89 2.86 -3.27 14.91
N PHE A 90 4.04 -3.80 14.64
CA PHE A 90 4.26 -5.15 14.12
C PHE A 90 4.99 -6.00 15.16
N ASN A 91 4.36 -7.11 15.55
CA ASN A 91 4.94 -7.98 16.56
C ASN A 91 6.09 -8.82 15.96
N LYS A 92 7.33 -8.47 16.34
CA LYS A 92 8.53 -9.23 16.01
C LYS A 92 9.05 -10.12 17.14
N THR A 93 8.33 -10.29 18.24
CA THR A 93 8.81 -10.97 19.47
C THR A 93 9.42 -12.34 19.17
N ARG A 94 8.85 -13.09 18.22
CA ARG A 94 9.36 -14.41 17.81
C ARG A 94 10.72 -14.41 17.09
N PHE A 95 11.23 -13.23 16.72
CA PHE A 95 12.46 -13.06 15.97
C PHE A 95 13.55 -12.32 16.75
N ILE A 96 13.23 -11.75 17.91
CA ILE A 96 14.19 -10.99 18.73
C ILE A 96 15.39 -11.87 19.09
N GLY A 97 16.60 -11.37 18.87
CA GLY A 97 17.85 -12.08 19.15
C GLY A 97 18.19 -13.19 18.15
N THR A 98 17.39 -13.37 17.10
CA THR A 98 17.66 -14.35 16.03
C THR A 98 18.27 -13.67 14.80
N SER A 99 18.87 -14.45 13.90
CA SER A 99 19.33 -13.94 12.60
C SER A 99 18.20 -13.35 11.74
N LYS A 100 16.94 -13.67 12.04
CA LYS A 100 15.75 -13.21 11.29
C LYS A 100 15.27 -11.83 11.73
N GLU A 101 15.76 -11.31 12.86
CA GLU A 101 15.33 -10.00 13.37
C GLU A 101 15.58 -8.88 12.36
N ARG A 102 16.81 -8.80 11.84
CA ARG A 102 17.19 -7.78 10.86
C ARG A 102 16.43 -7.92 9.55
N VAL A 103 16.11 -9.16 9.15
CA VAL A 103 15.30 -9.44 7.96
C VAL A 103 13.89 -8.92 8.16
N TYR A 104 13.29 -9.13 9.33
CA TYR A 104 11.98 -8.60 9.68
C TYR A 104 11.91 -7.08 9.57
N ASP A 105 12.86 -6.38 10.20
CA ASP A 105 12.92 -4.92 10.18
C ASP A 105 13.17 -4.39 8.76
N SER A 106 14.02 -5.07 7.98
CA SER A 106 14.24 -4.73 6.57
C SER A 106 12.99 -4.89 5.72
N GLN A 107 12.22 -5.96 5.90
CA GLN A 107 10.98 -6.18 5.15
C GLN A 107 9.91 -5.15 5.52
N LEU A 108 9.76 -4.82 6.80
CA LEU A 108 8.86 -3.74 7.23
C LEU A 108 9.25 -2.40 6.60
N ARG A 109 10.54 -2.09 6.54
CA ARG A 109 11.02 -0.85 5.91
C ARG A 109 10.67 -0.79 4.42
N VAL A 110 10.79 -1.90 3.70
CA VAL A 110 10.36 -1.96 2.28
C VAL A 110 8.85 -1.71 2.15
N GLN A 111 8.04 -2.26 3.04
CA GLN A 111 6.59 -2.02 3.02
C GLN A 111 6.22 -0.58 3.40
N GLU A 112 6.89 -0.01 4.41
CA GLU A 112 6.67 1.39 4.82
C GLU A 112 7.03 2.34 3.68
N THR A 113 8.24 2.20 3.13
CA THR A 113 8.72 3.06 2.04
C THR A 113 7.83 2.94 0.81
N THR A 114 7.40 1.73 0.45
CA THR A 114 6.45 1.54 -0.66
C THR A 114 5.12 2.21 -0.37
N MET A 115 4.54 2.05 0.82
CA MET A 115 3.27 2.70 1.17
C MET A 115 3.37 4.23 1.13
N ARG A 116 4.48 4.80 1.62
CA ARG A 116 4.73 6.25 1.60
C ARG A 116 4.82 6.84 0.19
N THR A 117 5.08 6.04 -0.83
CA THR A 117 5.04 6.50 -2.24
C THR A 117 3.64 6.51 -2.86
N MET A 118 2.63 5.97 -2.15
CA MET A 118 1.27 5.88 -2.66
C MET A 118 0.42 7.04 -2.17
N SER A 119 -0.54 7.47 -3.00
CA SER A 119 -1.58 8.39 -2.54
C SER A 119 -2.63 7.66 -1.68
N PRO A 120 -3.36 8.38 -0.81
CA PRO A 120 -4.44 7.77 -0.03
C PRO A 120 -5.52 7.12 -0.91
N THR A 121 -5.87 7.77 -2.04
CA THR A 121 -6.81 7.22 -3.02
C THR A 121 -6.31 5.92 -3.64
N GLN A 122 -5.01 5.84 -3.96
CA GLN A 122 -4.43 4.63 -4.52
C GLN A 122 -4.50 3.45 -3.53
N VAL A 123 -4.16 3.67 -2.25
CA VAL A 123 -4.29 2.64 -1.20
C VAL A 123 -5.73 2.17 -1.07
N LEU A 124 -6.70 3.08 -1.02
CA LEU A 124 -8.12 2.74 -0.91
C LEU A 124 -8.63 1.94 -2.11
N ASN A 125 -8.22 2.31 -3.32
CA ASN A 125 -8.57 1.60 -4.54
C ASN A 125 -7.98 0.18 -4.55
N ASN A 126 -6.70 0.05 -4.22
CA ASN A 126 -6.04 -1.26 -4.13
C ASN A 126 -6.68 -2.14 -3.05
N ARG A 127 -7.04 -1.56 -1.89
CA ARG A 127 -7.80 -2.25 -0.84
C ARG A 127 -9.16 -2.74 -1.33
N ALA A 128 -9.88 -1.90 -2.07
CA ALA A 128 -11.17 -2.28 -2.66
C ALA A 128 -10.99 -3.41 -3.67
N GLN A 129 -10.00 -3.34 -4.55
CA GLN A 129 -9.65 -4.41 -5.49
C GLN A 129 -9.31 -5.71 -4.77
N TYR A 130 -8.46 -5.66 -3.75
CA TYR A 130 -8.11 -6.84 -2.96
C TYR A 130 -9.34 -7.52 -2.33
N LYS A 131 -10.29 -6.74 -1.81
CA LYS A 131 -11.55 -7.28 -1.26
C LYS A 131 -12.37 -8.01 -2.32
N LEU A 132 -12.37 -7.53 -3.56
CA LEU A 132 -13.03 -8.21 -4.69
C LEU A 132 -12.30 -9.51 -5.04
N LEU A 133 -10.97 -9.47 -5.09
CA LEU A 133 -10.11 -10.59 -5.50
C LEU A 133 -9.99 -11.70 -4.47
N LYS A 134 -10.21 -11.42 -3.18
CA LYS A 134 -10.27 -12.45 -2.15
C LYS A 134 -11.30 -13.54 -2.45
N ARG A 135 -12.29 -13.29 -3.33
CA ARG A 135 -13.26 -14.30 -3.78
C ARG A 135 -12.75 -15.19 -4.93
N SER A 136 -11.71 -14.77 -5.66
CA SER A 136 -11.20 -15.42 -6.88
C SER A 136 -9.71 -15.80 -6.84
N GLY A 137 -8.97 -15.36 -5.82
CA GLY A 137 -7.52 -15.55 -5.70
C GLY A 137 -6.72 -14.45 -6.38
N VAL A 138 -5.74 -13.86 -5.67
CA VAL A 138 -4.91 -12.75 -6.16
C VAL A 138 -3.95 -13.20 -7.27
N GLU A 139 -3.49 -14.45 -7.22
CA GLU A 139 -2.60 -15.06 -8.23
C GLU A 139 -3.26 -15.19 -9.62
N ALA A 140 -4.59 -15.14 -9.70
CA ALA A 140 -5.30 -15.19 -10.97
C ALA A 140 -5.29 -13.85 -11.73
N LEU A 141 -4.78 -12.77 -11.12
CA LEU A 141 -4.68 -11.48 -11.78
C LEU A 141 -3.61 -11.50 -12.89
N PRO A 142 -3.86 -10.80 -14.01
CA PRO A 142 -2.87 -10.65 -15.07
C PRO A 142 -1.53 -10.10 -14.55
N GLY A 143 -0.44 -10.79 -14.90
CA GLY A 143 0.93 -10.32 -14.64
C GLY A 143 1.48 -10.60 -13.24
N VAL A 144 0.69 -11.10 -12.28
CA VAL A 144 1.17 -11.37 -10.90
C VAL A 144 2.24 -12.46 -10.89
N SER A 145 1.95 -13.63 -11.45
CA SER A 145 2.92 -14.73 -11.52
C SER A 145 4.16 -14.31 -12.32
N GLN A 146 3.99 -13.58 -13.42
CA GLN A 146 5.13 -13.06 -14.22
C GLN A 146 5.99 -12.06 -13.45
N ALA A 147 5.40 -11.21 -12.61
CA ALA A 147 6.15 -10.28 -11.76
C ALA A 147 6.94 -11.02 -10.67
N ARG A 148 6.30 -12.00 -10.03
CA ARG A 148 6.94 -12.89 -9.05
C ARG A 148 8.09 -13.67 -9.67
N ASP A 149 7.86 -14.30 -10.82
CA ASP A 149 8.84 -15.13 -11.52
C ASP A 149 10.05 -14.31 -11.96
N ARG A 150 9.86 -13.05 -12.39
CA ARG A 150 10.98 -12.16 -12.72
C ARG A 150 11.93 -11.93 -11.54
N VAL A 151 11.39 -11.76 -10.33
CA VAL A 151 12.22 -11.60 -9.12
C VAL A 151 12.94 -12.91 -8.78
N ILE A 152 12.25 -14.04 -8.88
CA ILE A 152 12.84 -15.37 -8.66
C ILE A 152 13.97 -15.61 -9.66
N THR A 153 13.74 -15.43 -10.95
CA THR A 153 14.74 -15.61 -12.00
C THR A 153 15.95 -14.69 -11.80
N SER A 154 15.72 -13.41 -11.45
CA SER A 154 16.79 -12.47 -11.13
C SER A 154 17.63 -12.92 -9.92
N TRP A 155 16.98 -13.46 -8.89
CA TRP A 155 17.69 -14.00 -7.73
C TRP A 155 18.49 -15.26 -8.06
N GLN A 156 17.92 -16.20 -8.81
CA GLN A 156 18.60 -17.43 -9.22
C GLN A 156 19.81 -17.15 -10.10
N THR A 157 19.72 -16.14 -10.98
CA THR A 157 20.84 -15.70 -11.82
C THR A 157 22.00 -15.19 -10.97
N ARG A 158 21.70 -14.51 -9.86
CA ARG A 158 22.71 -14.02 -8.89
C ARG A 158 23.23 -15.11 -7.96
N ASN A 159 22.49 -16.21 -7.79
CA ASN A 159 22.78 -17.29 -6.85
C ASN A 159 22.69 -18.66 -7.55
N PRO A 160 23.58 -18.94 -8.52
CA PRO A 160 23.50 -20.16 -9.32
C PRO A 160 23.62 -21.41 -8.44
N GLY A 161 22.76 -22.40 -8.70
CA GLY A 161 22.75 -23.69 -7.99
C GLY A 161 22.05 -23.68 -6.63
N GLN A 162 21.51 -22.54 -6.16
CA GLN A 162 20.71 -22.49 -4.95
C GLN A 162 19.21 -22.60 -5.27
N ASP A 163 18.51 -23.48 -4.57
CA ASP A 163 17.05 -23.52 -4.58
C ASP A 163 16.50 -22.68 -3.41
N TRP A 164 15.89 -21.54 -3.75
CA TRP A 164 15.33 -20.61 -2.77
C TRP A 164 14.22 -21.24 -1.93
N HIS A 165 13.45 -22.19 -2.48
CA HIS A 165 12.42 -22.87 -1.71
C HIS A 165 13.03 -23.74 -0.61
N SER A 166 14.10 -24.48 -0.91
CA SER A 166 14.84 -25.25 0.11
C SER A 166 15.49 -24.38 1.21
N LEU A 167 15.87 -23.14 0.87
CA LEU A 167 16.42 -22.17 1.81
C LEU A 167 15.35 -21.45 2.66
N GLY A 168 14.06 -21.74 2.41
CA GLY A 168 12.95 -21.07 3.09
C GLY A 168 12.79 -19.61 2.68
N TYR A 169 13.10 -19.27 1.42
CA TYR A 169 12.89 -17.95 0.86
C TYR A 169 11.66 -17.86 -0.05
N GLU A 170 11.10 -16.66 -0.15
CA GLU A 170 10.00 -16.31 -1.05
C GLU A 170 10.18 -14.90 -1.60
N ALA A 171 9.58 -14.62 -2.76
CA ALA A 171 9.57 -13.28 -3.33
C ALA A 171 8.88 -12.30 -2.37
N LEU A 172 9.53 -11.18 -2.13
CA LEU A 172 9.10 -10.12 -1.24
C LEU A 172 8.07 -9.24 -1.95
N HIS A 173 6.84 -9.22 -1.43
CA HIS A 173 5.87 -8.19 -1.77
C HIS A 173 6.35 -6.84 -1.26
N ARG A 174 6.48 -5.86 -2.17
CA ARG A 174 6.88 -4.48 -1.85
C ARG A 174 5.92 -3.85 -0.85
N LEU A 175 4.64 -4.17 -0.95
CA LEU A 175 3.63 -3.94 0.07
C LEU A 175 2.61 -5.08 0.00
N ASP A 176 2.17 -5.60 1.13
CA ASP A 176 1.18 -6.67 1.14
C ASP A 176 -0.13 -6.22 0.47
N MET A 177 -0.70 -7.09 -0.36
CA MET A 177 -1.97 -6.81 -1.05
C MET A 177 -3.14 -6.60 -0.07
N GLY A 178 -3.12 -7.32 1.05
CA GLY A 178 -4.00 -7.10 2.19
C GLY A 178 -3.82 -5.73 2.82
N ALA A 179 -2.67 -5.07 2.67
CA ALA A 179 -2.45 -3.68 3.06
C ALA A 179 -2.81 -2.66 1.98
N GLY A 180 -3.29 -3.09 0.81
CA GLY A 180 -3.53 -2.20 -0.33
C GLY A 180 -2.28 -2.00 -1.19
N GLY A 181 -1.31 -2.91 -1.14
CA GLY A 181 -0.22 -2.96 -2.12
C GLY A 181 -0.70 -3.20 -3.54
N GLU A 182 0.22 -3.12 -4.49
CA GLU A 182 0.00 -3.48 -5.89
C GLU A 182 0.34 -4.97 -6.11
N PRO A 183 -0.49 -5.75 -6.83
CA PRO A 183 -0.36 -7.21 -6.89
C PRO A 183 0.87 -7.69 -7.67
N THR A 184 1.44 -6.82 -8.49
CA THR A 184 2.66 -7.04 -9.27
C THR A 184 3.90 -6.43 -8.60
N GLY A 185 3.75 -5.83 -7.42
CA GLY A 185 4.82 -5.16 -6.70
C GLY A 185 5.74 -6.14 -5.96
N TYR A 186 6.76 -6.65 -6.63
CA TYR A 186 7.84 -7.48 -6.05
C TYR A 186 9.20 -6.79 -6.15
N TYR A 187 10.16 -7.12 -5.28
CA TYR A 187 11.49 -6.48 -5.30
C TYR A 187 12.69 -7.41 -5.09
N ASP A 188 12.64 -8.37 -4.17
CA ASP A 188 13.75 -9.29 -3.92
C ASP A 188 13.25 -10.59 -3.28
N MET A 189 14.15 -11.50 -2.90
CA MET A 189 13.84 -12.67 -2.08
C MET A 189 14.03 -12.37 -0.59
N GLY A 190 13.18 -12.95 0.26
CA GLY A 190 13.29 -12.81 1.71
C GLY A 190 12.85 -14.07 2.46
N ASP A 191 13.13 -14.12 3.76
CA ASP A 191 12.72 -15.24 4.63
C ASP A 191 11.19 -15.42 4.62
N LEU A 192 10.76 -16.63 4.23
CA LEU A 192 9.37 -17.04 4.12
C LEU A 192 8.61 -16.87 5.43
N ASN A 193 9.24 -17.20 6.56
CA ASN A 193 8.60 -17.12 7.87
C ASN A 193 8.42 -15.67 8.30
N VAL A 194 9.40 -14.81 8.00
CA VAL A 194 9.29 -13.37 8.21
C VAL A 194 8.17 -12.79 7.35
N ASN A 195 8.18 -13.08 6.04
CA ASN A 195 7.18 -12.56 5.09
C ASN A 195 5.75 -12.95 5.51
N ARG A 196 5.54 -14.24 5.83
CA ARG A 196 4.26 -14.75 6.37
C ARG A 196 3.87 -14.08 7.69
N SER A 197 4.83 -13.73 8.54
CA SER A 197 4.56 -12.99 9.79
C SER A 197 3.93 -11.65 9.53
N ILE A 198 4.55 -10.88 8.63
CA ILE A 198 4.15 -9.50 8.34
C ILE A 198 2.81 -9.55 7.59
N GLY A 199 2.70 -10.39 6.56
CA GLY A 199 1.47 -10.66 5.83
C GLY A 199 0.30 -11.03 6.75
N GLY A 200 0.52 -11.96 7.67
CA GLY A 200 -0.48 -12.41 8.65
C GLY A 200 -0.93 -11.35 9.66
N SER A 201 -0.17 -10.26 9.83
CA SER A 201 -0.50 -9.18 10.76
C SER A 201 -1.42 -8.11 10.16
N TRP A 202 -1.53 -8.04 8.83
CA TRP A 202 -2.32 -7.02 8.15
C TRP A 202 -3.82 -7.07 8.45
N PRO A 203 -4.49 -8.25 8.53
CA PRO A 203 -5.93 -8.31 8.78
C PRO A 203 -6.40 -7.44 9.95
N SER A 204 -5.67 -7.42 11.08
CA SER A 204 -6.03 -6.62 12.27
C SER A 204 -5.74 -5.12 12.12
N LYS A 205 -4.96 -4.72 11.12
CA LYS A 205 -4.55 -3.32 10.86
C LYS A 205 -5.34 -2.66 9.74
N THR A 206 -5.93 -3.45 8.84
CA THR A 206 -6.57 -2.94 7.61
C THR A 206 -7.63 -1.87 7.84
N THR A 207 -8.49 -2.02 8.86
CA THR A 207 -9.51 -1.01 9.18
C THR A 207 -8.88 0.33 9.56
N GLN A 208 -7.84 0.30 10.41
CA GLN A 208 -7.14 1.52 10.82
C GLN A 208 -6.41 2.18 9.64
N LEU A 209 -5.83 1.37 8.75
CA LEU A 209 -5.20 1.86 7.53
C LEU A 209 -6.19 2.52 6.57
N GLU A 210 -7.34 1.89 6.31
CA GLU A 210 -8.38 2.46 5.46
C GLU A 210 -8.95 3.75 6.05
N GLN A 211 -9.16 3.80 7.37
CA GLN A 211 -9.61 5.03 8.04
C GLN A 211 -8.55 6.14 7.92
N HIS A 212 -7.27 5.80 8.15
CA HIS A 212 -6.18 6.75 8.02
C HIS A 212 -6.09 7.34 6.60
N ALA A 213 -6.14 6.49 5.58
CA ALA A 213 -6.15 6.93 4.19
C ALA A 213 -7.35 7.85 3.87
N ARG A 214 -8.55 7.58 4.41
CA ARG A 214 -9.70 8.47 4.24
C ARG A 214 -9.50 9.83 4.90
N ASN A 215 -8.90 9.87 6.08
CA ASN A 215 -8.60 11.12 6.78
C ASN A 215 -7.58 11.95 5.98
N LEU A 216 -6.49 11.32 5.53
CA LEU A 216 -5.50 11.97 4.68
C LEU A 216 -6.11 12.48 3.36
N GLN A 217 -7.00 11.70 2.74
CA GLN A 217 -7.71 12.12 1.53
C GLN A 217 -8.60 13.34 1.78
N ALA A 218 -9.35 13.35 2.89
CA ALA A 218 -10.22 14.47 3.26
C ALA A 218 -9.42 15.75 3.56
N ASN A 219 -8.22 15.60 4.11
CA ASN A 219 -7.31 16.70 4.38
C ASN A 219 -6.51 17.15 3.15
N GLY A 220 -6.66 16.48 2.00
CA GLY A 220 -5.95 16.83 0.76
C GLY A 220 -4.48 16.45 0.75
N CYS A 221 -4.07 15.46 1.55
CA CYS A 221 -2.69 14.97 1.58
C CYS A 221 -2.35 14.19 0.31
N HIS A 222 -1.19 14.47 -0.29
CA HIS A 222 -0.77 13.86 -1.55
C HIS A 222 -0.34 12.40 -1.39
N LEU A 223 0.29 12.06 -0.27
CA LEU A 223 0.90 10.76 -0.01
C LEU A 223 0.45 10.20 1.35
N MET A 224 0.60 8.89 1.50
CA MET A 224 0.41 8.22 2.79
C MET A 224 1.51 8.61 3.78
N THR A 225 1.12 9.04 4.97
CA THR A 225 2.00 9.31 6.11
C THR A 225 1.85 8.19 7.15
N VAL A 226 2.72 7.19 7.08
CA VAL A 226 2.66 5.99 7.94
C VAL A 226 4.03 5.63 8.50
N LYS A 227 4.06 5.04 9.68
CA LYS A 227 5.28 4.48 10.29
C LYS A 227 5.02 3.04 10.71
N PHE A 228 5.90 2.10 10.34
CA PHE A 228 5.84 0.72 10.76
C PHE A 228 6.89 0.49 11.83
N ASP A 229 6.42 0.12 13.01
CA ASP A 229 7.28 0.04 14.19
C ASP A 229 7.17 -1.36 14.79
N SER A 230 8.33 -1.98 15.00
CA SER A 230 8.47 -3.32 15.58
C SER A 230 9.07 -3.29 16.99
N SER A 231 9.23 -2.12 17.58
CA SER A 231 9.80 -1.95 18.91
C SER A 231 8.89 -2.57 19.99
N PRO A 232 9.47 -3.08 21.09
CA PRO A 232 8.70 -3.57 22.22
C PRO A 232 7.69 -2.55 22.77
N ALA A 233 8.05 -1.26 22.76
CA ALA A 233 7.18 -0.17 23.21
C ALA A 233 5.89 -0.09 22.39
N CYS A 234 5.99 -0.14 21.06
CA CYS A 234 4.81 -0.12 20.19
C CYS A 234 3.87 -1.31 20.44
N ILE A 235 4.44 -2.49 20.69
CA ILE A 235 3.64 -3.70 20.92
C ILE A 235 2.89 -3.61 22.25
N ALA A 236 3.52 -3.08 23.31
CA ALA A 236 2.91 -2.93 24.63
C ALA A 236 1.66 -2.03 24.61
N ASP A 237 1.69 -0.95 23.81
CA ASP A 237 0.57 0.00 23.69
C ASP A 237 -0.64 -0.55 22.89
N THR A 238 -0.50 -1.73 22.26
CA THR A 238 -1.58 -2.37 21.48
C THR A 238 -2.30 -3.50 22.22
N ILE A 239 -1.84 -3.88 23.41
CA ILE A 239 -2.54 -4.83 24.28
C ILE A 239 -3.54 -3.99 25.10
N PRO A 240 -4.87 -4.24 25.01
CA PRO A 240 -5.80 -3.61 25.93
C PRO A 240 -5.34 -3.96 27.35
N GLN A 241 -4.97 -2.96 28.14
CA GLN A 241 -4.73 -3.19 29.56
C GLN A 241 -6.02 -3.78 30.12
N SER A 242 -6.00 -5.07 30.45
CA SER A 242 -7.08 -5.68 31.21
C SER A 242 -7.19 -4.89 32.51
N TYR A 243 -8.32 -4.22 32.70
CA TYR A 243 -8.61 -3.55 33.96
C TYR A 243 -8.49 -4.58 35.09
N PRO A 244 -7.79 -4.26 36.20
CA PRO A 244 -7.79 -5.13 37.36
C PRO A 244 -9.23 -5.26 37.89
N GLU A 245 -9.60 -6.49 38.25
CA GLU A 245 -10.89 -6.87 38.86
C GLU A 245 -11.16 -6.13 40.19
#